data_AF-A0A1H8DF44-F1
#
_entry.id   AF-A0A1H8DF44-F1
#
_cell.length_a   1.000
_cell.length_b   1.000
_cell.length_c   1.000
_cell.angle_alpha   90.00
_cell.angle_beta   90.00
_cell.angle_gamma   90.00
#
_symmetry.space_group_name_H-M   'P 1'
#
loop_
_entity.id
_entity.type
_entity.pdbx_description
1 polymer ?
#
loop_
_entity_poly.entity_id
_entity_poly.type
_entity_poly.pdbx_seq_one_letter_code
_entity_poly.pdbx_strand_id
1 'polypeptide(L)'
;MLPPLTVACAAAALAAASLLAGDTAVLRAIAAATALTACAGALLARAWDRSAGRRVGELLQARTRDEWRAEERIAEVETDLEEYREIRARLEKKLRGKRSELARLRTEHADLLRRYATAESERARALEARRKLQVEGAAAQQPLALTTGVSPVGPAAYLKAAQALRDLPRNAARQQAQRTVEVARRRDAAAVTDEPQGRHASGAAAAPADPPVREHHLVPAAAAVLPYGQRGASASAAAHRAIGGFDFFGTQSPKALESAVSPAPDHETHAEHGEREQREAHGEHGQAPEAGQAPADHEVIDLTAHDETEQLDVTELRAQV
;
A
#
# COMPACT_ATOMS: atom_id res chain seq x y z
N MET A 1 -9.38 -64.25 1.80
CA MET A 1 -9.38 -64.50 0.34
C MET A 1 -8.37 -65.60 0.08
N LEU A 2 -8.81 -66.80 -0.30
CA LEU A 2 -7.88 -67.86 -0.71
C LEU A 2 -7.17 -67.40 -2.00
N PRO A 3 -5.83 -67.50 -2.11
CA PRO A 3 -5.11 -67.11 -3.31
C PRO A 3 -5.64 -67.89 -4.52
N PRO A 4 -5.76 -67.28 -5.72
CA PRO A 4 -6.16 -68.00 -6.94
C PRO A 4 -5.28 -69.25 -7.21
N LEU A 5 -4.04 -69.20 -6.71
CA LEU A 5 -3.06 -70.27 -6.76
C LEU A 5 -3.53 -71.55 -6.06
N THR A 6 -4.31 -71.47 -4.97
CA THR A 6 -4.79 -72.68 -4.26
C THR A 6 -5.86 -73.43 -5.05
N VAL A 7 -6.69 -72.72 -5.82
CA VAL A 7 -7.72 -73.34 -6.68
C VAL A 7 -7.06 -74.03 -7.87
N ALA A 8 -6.03 -73.41 -8.46
CA ALA A 8 -5.23 -74.01 -9.53
C ALA A 8 -4.48 -75.27 -9.05
N CYS A 9 -3.86 -75.22 -7.86
CA CYS A 9 -3.19 -76.39 -7.28
C CYS A 9 -4.17 -77.53 -6.96
N ALA A 10 -5.38 -77.24 -6.48
CA ALA A 10 -6.40 -78.25 -6.22
C ALA A 10 -6.89 -78.92 -7.52
N ALA A 11 -7.10 -78.14 -8.58
CA ALA A 11 -7.47 -78.67 -9.90
C ALA A 11 -6.38 -79.57 -10.49
N ALA A 12 -5.10 -79.16 -10.38
CA ALA A 12 -3.96 -79.97 -10.82
C ALA A 12 -3.80 -81.26 -10.01
N ALA A 13 -4.01 -81.22 -8.69
CA ALA A 13 -3.97 -82.40 -7.83
C ALA A 13 -5.10 -83.40 -8.15
N LEU A 14 -6.31 -82.92 -8.42
CA LEU A 14 -7.43 -83.76 -8.86
C LEU A 14 -7.20 -84.36 -10.26
N ALA A 15 -6.60 -83.59 -11.18
CA ALA A 15 -6.21 -84.11 -12.49
C ALA A 15 -5.16 -85.23 -12.37
N ALA A 16 -4.15 -85.07 -11.50
CA ALA A 16 -3.16 -86.11 -11.23
C ALA A 16 -3.77 -87.35 -10.55
N ALA A 17 -4.73 -87.16 -9.62
CA ALA A 17 -5.44 -88.26 -8.97
C ALA A 17 -6.28 -89.10 -9.96
N SER A 18 -6.77 -88.50 -11.05
CA SER A 18 -7.54 -89.21 -12.08
C SER A 18 -6.73 -90.27 -12.84
N LEU A 19 -5.40 -90.10 -12.95
CA LEU A 19 -4.50 -91.00 -13.68
C LEU A 19 -4.19 -92.30 -12.92
N LEU A 20 -4.47 -92.35 -11.61
CA LEU A 20 -4.20 -93.49 -10.73
C LEU A 20 -5.45 -94.34 -10.44
N ALA A 21 -6.64 -93.94 -10.93
CA ALA A 21 -7.92 -94.58 -10.63
C ALA A 21 -8.34 -95.59 -11.72
N GLY A 22 -8.41 -96.88 -11.37
CA GLY A 22 -8.85 -97.95 -12.28
C GLY A 22 -10.36 -98.21 -12.30
N ASP A 23 -11.11 -97.65 -11.33
CA ASP A 23 -12.54 -97.89 -11.18
C ASP A 23 -13.39 -96.76 -11.80
N THR A 24 -14.42 -97.13 -12.55
CA THR A 24 -15.25 -96.19 -13.33
C THR A 24 -16.04 -95.21 -12.47
N ALA A 25 -16.46 -95.62 -11.27
CA ALA A 25 -17.13 -94.74 -10.32
C ALA A 25 -16.19 -93.65 -9.78
N VAL A 26 -14.92 -93.99 -9.53
CA VAL A 26 -13.89 -93.07 -9.03
C VAL A 26 -13.53 -92.04 -10.08
N LEU A 27 -13.40 -92.44 -11.35
CA LEU A 27 -13.15 -91.52 -12.48
C LEU A 27 -14.25 -90.47 -12.63
N ARG A 28 -15.53 -90.86 -12.49
CA ARG A 28 -16.67 -89.93 -12.54
C ARG A 28 -16.66 -88.94 -11.37
N ALA A 29 -16.31 -89.40 -10.17
CA ALA A 29 -16.21 -88.53 -8.99
C ALA A 29 -15.10 -87.49 -9.15
N ILE A 30 -13.93 -87.90 -9.67
CA ILE A 30 -12.80 -86.99 -9.89
C ILE A 30 -13.12 -85.98 -11.01
N ALA A 31 -13.75 -86.41 -12.11
CA ALA A 31 -14.19 -85.51 -13.18
C ALA A 31 -15.23 -84.48 -12.70
N ALA A 32 -16.15 -84.89 -11.82
CA ALA A 32 -17.10 -83.95 -11.21
C ALA A 32 -16.38 -82.94 -10.30
N ALA A 33 -15.39 -83.39 -9.52
CA ALA A 33 -14.60 -82.51 -8.67
C ALA A 33 -13.77 -81.50 -9.48
N THR A 34 -13.14 -81.91 -10.59
CA THR A 34 -12.40 -80.99 -11.47
C THR A 34 -13.33 -79.96 -12.12
N ALA A 35 -14.50 -80.38 -12.62
CA ALA A 35 -15.50 -79.46 -13.16
C ALA A 35 -15.95 -78.41 -12.13
N LEU A 36 -16.20 -78.82 -10.88
CA LEU A 36 -16.54 -77.88 -9.79
C LEU A 36 -15.40 -76.90 -9.49
N THR A 37 -14.15 -77.36 -9.48
CA THR A 37 -12.99 -76.45 -9.29
C THR A 37 -12.82 -75.46 -10.44
N ALA A 38 -13.07 -75.88 -11.69
CA ALA A 38 -13.03 -75.00 -12.85
C ALA A 38 -14.14 -73.94 -12.79
N CYS A 39 -15.36 -74.34 -12.42
CA CYS A 39 -16.47 -73.40 -12.19
C CYS A 39 -16.15 -72.41 -11.07
N ALA A 40 -15.57 -72.87 -9.95
CA ALA A 40 -15.16 -72.00 -8.85
C ALA A 40 -14.08 -71.00 -9.27
N GLY A 41 -13.07 -71.44 -10.04
CA GLY A 41 -12.04 -70.57 -10.60
C GLY A 41 -12.62 -69.50 -11.54
N ALA A 42 -13.54 -69.88 -12.42
CA ALA A 42 -14.21 -68.95 -13.34
C ALA A 42 -15.06 -67.89 -12.61
N LEU A 43 -15.77 -68.28 -11.54
CA LEU A 43 -16.54 -67.34 -10.72
C LEU A 43 -15.63 -66.38 -9.95
N LEU A 44 -14.50 -66.87 -9.41
CA LEU A 44 -13.51 -66.03 -8.74
C LEU A 44 -12.90 -65.01 -9.71
N ALA A 45 -12.48 -65.45 -10.90
CA ALA A 45 -11.95 -64.55 -11.94
C ALA A 45 -12.98 -63.46 -12.30
N ARG A 46 -14.26 -63.84 -12.49
CA ARG A 46 -15.33 -62.89 -12.79
C ARG A 46 -15.63 -61.92 -11.63
N ALA A 47 -15.46 -62.36 -10.38
CA ALA A 47 -15.56 -61.48 -9.22
C ALA A 47 -14.37 -60.51 -9.14
N TRP A 48 -13.16 -60.98 -9.45
CA TRP A 48 -11.95 -60.16 -9.50
C TRP A 48 -12.04 -59.10 -10.60
N ASP A 49 -12.45 -59.47 -11.82
CA ASP A 49 -12.63 -58.53 -12.94
C ASP A 49 -13.62 -57.42 -12.59
N ARG A 50 -14.76 -57.76 -11.96
CA ARG A 50 -15.74 -56.78 -11.51
C ARG A 50 -15.18 -55.86 -10.42
N SER A 51 -14.42 -56.42 -9.46
CA SER A 51 -13.80 -55.63 -8.39
C SER A 51 -12.67 -54.73 -8.91
N ALA A 52 -11.93 -55.19 -9.91
CA ALA A 52 -10.85 -54.44 -10.54
C ALA A 52 -11.42 -53.28 -11.38
N GLY A 53 -12.47 -53.54 -12.17
CA GLY A 53 -13.16 -52.49 -12.93
C GLY A 53 -13.74 -51.39 -12.04
N ARG A 54 -14.34 -51.76 -10.89
CA ARG A 54 -14.81 -50.77 -9.90
C ARG A 54 -13.67 -49.95 -9.33
N ARG A 55 -12.59 -50.58 -8.89
CA ARG A 55 -11.41 -49.88 -8.35
C ARG A 55 -10.76 -48.94 -9.37
N VAL A 56 -10.63 -49.37 -10.63
CA VAL A 56 -10.11 -48.52 -11.70
C VAL A 56 -11.05 -47.34 -11.94
N GLY A 57 -12.36 -47.56 -11.97
CA GLY A 57 -13.34 -46.48 -12.09
C GLY A 57 -13.25 -45.46 -10.96
N GLU A 58 -13.16 -45.92 -9.71
CA GLU A 58 -12.99 -45.07 -8.53
C GLU A 58 -11.66 -44.28 -8.58
N LEU A 59 -10.57 -44.92 -8.99
CA LEU A 59 -9.26 -44.26 -9.12
C LEU A 59 -9.26 -43.21 -10.23
N LEU A 60 -9.89 -43.51 -11.38
CA LEU A 60 -10.03 -42.54 -12.47
C LEU A 60 -10.89 -41.35 -12.04
N GLN A 61 -11.99 -41.58 -11.32
CA GLN A 61 -12.83 -40.51 -10.77
C GLN A 61 -12.09 -39.68 -9.71
N ALA A 62 -11.28 -40.31 -8.86
CA ALA A 62 -10.45 -39.62 -7.89
C ALA A 62 -9.40 -38.75 -8.60
N ARG A 63 -8.74 -39.31 -9.63
CA ARG A 63 -7.75 -38.60 -10.44
C ARG A 63 -8.34 -37.40 -11.15
N THR A 64 -9.47 -37.54 -11.84
CA THR A 64 -10.11 -36.41 -12.53
C THR A 64 -10.55 -35.32 -11.56
N ARG A 65 -11.03 -35.70 -10.37
CA ARG A 65 -11.37 -34.74 -9.31
C ARG A 65 -10.13 -33.99 -8.81
N ASP A 66 -9.01 -34.68 -8.66
CA ASP A 66 -7.78 -34.08 -8.17
C ASP A 66 -7.11 -33.20 -9.25
N GLU A 67 -7.22 -33.57 -10.53
CA GLU A 67 -6.86 -32.74 -11.69
C GLU A 67 -7.69 -31.44 -11.69
N TRP A 68 -9.01 -31.53 -11.53
CA TRP A 68 -9.88 -30.35 -11.39
C TRP A 68 -9.48 -29.42 -10.24
N ARG A 69 -9.17 -29.99 -9.07
CA ARG A 69 -8.69 -29.20 -7.91
C ARG A 69 -7.32 -28.57 -8.15
N ALA A 70 -6.48 -29.21 -8.95
CA ALA A 70 -5.20 -28.65 -9.33
C ALA A 70 -5.40 -27.49 -10.30
N GLU A 71 -6.25 -27.65 -11.31
CA GLU A 71 -6.63 -26.60 -12.26
C GLU A 71 -7.25 -25.39 -11.56
N GLU A 72 -8.14 -25.60 -10.58
CA GLU A 72 -8.73 -24.53 -9.77
C GLU A 72 -7.66 -23.75 -8.99
N ARG A 73 -6.73 -24.46 -8.32
CA ARG A 73 -5.61 -23.82 -7.61
C ARG A 73 -4.65 -23.10 -8.55
N ILE A 74 -4.43 -23.62 -9.76
CA ILE A 74 -3.63 -22.95 -10.78
C ILE A 74 -4.31 -21.63 -11.19
N ALA A 75 -5.62 -21.67 -11.45
CA ALA A 75 -6.39 -20.48 -11.79
C ALA A 75 -6.36 -19.43 -10.66
N GLU A 76 -6.51 -19.84 -9.40
CA GLU A 76 -6.37 -18.93 -8.24
C GLU A 76 -4.99 -18.27 -8.20
N VAL A 77 -3.91 -19.05 -8.33
CA VAL A 77 -2.55 -18.51 -8.32
C VAL A 77 -2.28 -17.61 -9.52
N GLU A 78 -2.81 -17.92 -10.70
CA GLU A 78 -2.72 -17.06 -11.88
C GLU A 78 -3.40 -15.72 -11.65
N THR A 79 -4.60 -15.71 -11.04
CA THR A 79 -5.29 -14.47 -10.67
C THR A 79 -4.52 -13.66 -9.63
N ASP A 80 -3.99 -14.29 -8.58
CA ASP A 80 -3.15 -13.63 -7.58
C ASP A 80 -1.90 -13.01 -8.21
N LEU A 81 -1.26 -13.70 -9.16
CA LEU A 81 -0.10 -13.18 -9.90
C LEU A 81 -0.44 -11.93 -10.70
N GLU A 82 -1.61 -11.89 -11.34
CA GLU A 82 -2.10 -10.70 -12.04
C GLU A 82 -2.32 -9.53 -11.07
N GLU A 83 -2.95 -9.78 -9.92
CA GLU A 83 -3.14 -8.76 -8.87
C GLU A 83 -1.79 -8.20 -8.36
N TYR A 84 -0.81 -9.07 -8.09
CA TYR A 84 0.51 -8.63 -7.66
C TYR A 84 1.26 -7.84 -8.74
N ARG A 85 1.11 -8.22 -10.02
CA ARG A 85 1.68 -7.46 -11.15
C ARG A 85 1.07 -6.06 -11.23
N GLU A 86 -0.23 -5.93 -11.04
CA GLU A 86 -0.89 -4.62 -10.99
C GLU A 86 -0.42 -3.76 -9.82
N ILE A 87 -0.37 -4.34 -8.61
CA ILE A 87 0.10 -3.63 -7.41
C ILE A 87 1.54 -3.14 -7.63
N ARG A 88 2.41 -4.02 -8.17
CA ARG A 88 3.79 -3.66 -8.50
C ARG A 88 3.84 -2.52 -9.51
N ALA A 89 3.07 -2.56 -10.60
CA ALA A 89 3.04 -1.49 -11.59
C ALA A 89 2.57 -0.15 -10.98
N ARG A 90 1.56 -0.17 -10.10
CA ARG A 90 1.08 1.01 -9.38
C ARG A 90 2.16 1.59 -8.46
N LEU A 91 2.88 0.74 -7.73
CA LEU A 91 3.98 1.16 -6.84
C LEU A 91 5.17 1.71 -7.63
N GLU A 92 5.55 1.07 -8.74
CA GLU A 92 6.61 1.57 -9.63
C GLU A 92 6.27 2.94 -10.20
N LYS A 93 5.01 3.17 -10.60
CA LYS A 93 4.55 4.49 -11.06
C LYS A 93 4.67 5.54 -9.97
N LYS A 94 4.25 5.23 -8.73
CA LYS A 94 4.40 6.14 -7.58
C LYS A 94 5.87 6.45 -7.31
N LEU A 95 6.74 5.44 -7.33
CA LEU A 95 8.17 5.59 -7.09
C LEU A 95 8.86 6.42 -8.19
N ARG A 96 8.52 6.20 -9.46
CA ARG A 96 8.96 7.07 -10.58
C ARG A 96 8.49 8.51 -10.37
N GLY A 97 7.24 8.71 -9.95
CA GLY A 97 6.69 10.01 -9.57
C GLY A 97 7.53 10.68 -8.47
N LYS A 98 7.77 10.00 -7.35
CA LYS A 98 8.57 10.52 -6.24
C LYS A 98 10.02 10.82 -6.60
N ARG A 99 10.64 10.00 -7.45
CA ARG A 99 11.98 10.29 -7.98
C ARG A 99 12.02 11.57 -8.81
N SER A 100 10.98 11.80 -9.64
CA SER A 100 10.86 13.04 -10.43
C SER A 100 10.60 14.26 -9.55
N GLU A 101 9.75 14.14 -8.52
CA GLU A 101 9.51 15.20 -7.54
C GLU A 101 10.79 15.58 -6.79
N LEU A 102 11.58 14.60 -6.35
CA LEU A 102 12.87 14.85 -5.70
C LEU A 102 13.88 15.51 -6.63
N ALA A 103 13.93 15.11 -7.91
CA ALA A 103 14.77 15.78 -8.90
C ALA A 103 14.36 17.25 -9.07
N ARG A 104 13.05 17.52 -9.19
CA ARG A 104 12.49 18.87 -9.29
C ARG A 104 12.81 19.73 -8.05
N LEU A 105 12.64 19.19 -6.84
CA LEU A 105 12.96 19.92 -5.60
C LEU A 105 14.45 20.24 -5.50
N ARG A 106 15.34 19.32 -5.95
CA ARG A 106 16.78 19.60 -6.00
C ARG A 106 17.11 20.72 -6.98
N THR A 107 16.46 20.77 -8.14
CA THR A 107 16.64 21.89 -9.09
C THR A 107 16.10 23.20 -8.54
N GLU A 108 14.91 23.20 -7.92
CA GLU A 108 14.33 24.39 -7.29
C GLU A 108 15.23 24.91 -6.15
N HIS A 109 15.81 24.02 -5.34
CA HIS A 109 16.75 24.39 -4.29
C HIS A 109 18.03 25.02 -4.85
N ALA A 110 18.60 24.46 -5.92
CA ALA A 110 19.77 25.03 -6.59
C ALA A 110 19.47 26.43 -7.14
N ASP A 111 18.30 26.64 -7.72
CA ASP A 111 17.88 27.94 -8.22
C ASP A 111 17.65 28.97 -7.11
N LEU A 112 17.10 28.56 -5.97
CA LEU A 112 16.97 29.41 -4.78
C LEU A 112 18.35 29.85 -4.26
N LEU A 113 19.32 28.93 -4.19
CA LEU A 113 20.68 29.26 -3.77
C LEU A 113 21.35 30.23 -4.75
N ARG A 114 21.17 30.05 -6.07
CA ARG A 114 21.67 31.00 -7.08
C ARG A 114 21.06 32.39 -6.88
N ARG A 115 19.74 32.48 -6.71
CA ARG A 115 19.02 33.76 -6.47
C ARG A 115 19.46 34.43 -5.17
N TYR A 116 19.72 33.65 -4.13
CA TYR A 116 20.22 34.19 -2.86
C TYR A 116 21.66 34.70 -3.01
N ALA A 117 22.53 33.95 -3.67
CA ALA A 117 23.90 34.37 -3.93
C ALA A 117 23.97 35.65 -4.79
N THR A 118 23.11 35.79 -5.80
CA THR A 118 23.03 37.02 -6.59
C THR A 118 22.51 38.18 -5.75
N ALA A 119 21.45 37.97 -4.95
CA ALA A 119 20.92 39.00 -4.06
C ALA A 119 21.96 39.48 -3.03
N GLU A 120 22.76 38.55 -2.48
CA GLU A 120 23.82 38.90 -1.53
C GLU A 120 24.99 39.64 -2.21
N SER A 121 25.36 39.22 -3.43
CA SER A 121 26.36 39.92 -4.24
C SER A 121 25.90 41.34 -4.63
N GLU A 122 24.62 41.51 -4.96
CA GLU A 122 24.02 42.81 -5.24
C GLU A 122 24.01 43.72 -4.00
N ARG A 123 23.67 43.17 -2.83
CA ARG A 123 23.76 43.91 -1.55
C ARG A 123 25.18 44.37 -1.25
N ALA A 124 26.17 43.49 -1.41
CA ALA A 124 27.58 43.83 -1.23
C ALA A 124 28.02 44.95 -2.20
N ARG A 125 27.68 44.82 -3.48
CA ARG A 125 27.96 45.86 -4.51
C ARG A 125 27.29 47.19 -4.18
N ALA A 126 26.06 47.19 -3.66
CA ALA A 126 25.37 48.40 -3.25
C ALA A 126 26.05 49.09 -2.06
N LEU A 127 26.57 48.32 -1.10
CA LEU A 127 27.36 48.86 0.02
C LEU A 127 28.71 49.42 -0.45
N GLU A 128 29.40 48.76 -1.38
CA GLU A 128 30.63 49.27 -1.98
C GLU A 128 30.40 50.54 -2.80
N ALA A 129 29.33 50.59 -3.59
CA ALA A 129 28.95 51.80 -4.33
C ALA A 129 28.71 52.99 -3.37
N ARG A 130 28.02 52.76 -2.24
CA ARG A 130 27.84 53.78 -1.20
C ARG A 130 29.16 54.21 -0.56
N ARG A 131 30.08 53.27 -0.27
CA ARG A 131 31.42 53.59 0.25
C ARG A 131 32.23 54.44 -0.72
N LYS A 132 32.21 54.10 -2.02
CA LYS A 132 32.90 54.89 -3.06
C LYS A 132 32.35 56.31 -3.14
N LEU A 133 31.03 56.47 -3.15
CA LEU A 133 30.40 57.80 -3.11
C LEU A 133 30.73 58.59 -1.85
N GLN A 134 30.89 57.94 -0.69
CA GLN A 134 31.33 58.61 0.53
C GLN A 134 32.80 59.04 0.47
N VAL A 135 33.69 58.22 -0.11
CA VAL A 135 35.10 58.58 -0.28
C VAL A 135 35.26 59.71 -1.30
N GLU A 136 34.57 59.64 -2.44
CA GLU A 136 34.54 60.70 -3.44
C GLU A 136 33.88 61.97 -2.89
N GLY A 137 32.78 61.83 -2.14
CA GLY A 137 32.12 62.93 -1.44
C GLY A 137 32.99 63.56 -0.34
N ALA A 138 33.76 62.76 0.41
CA ALA A 138 34.72 63.25 1.40
C ALA A 138 35.96 63.91 0.75
N ALA A 139 36.38 63.42 -0.42
CA ALA A 139 37.44 64.05 -1.21
C ALA A 139 36.97 65.39 -1.84
N ALA A 140 35.71 65.46 -2.30
CA ALA A 140 35.09 66.70 -2.76
C ALA A 140 34.72 67.67 -1.61
N GLN A 141 34.44 67.12 -0.42
CA GLN A 141 34.33 67.84 0.87
C GLN A 141 35.69 68.06 1.55
N GLN A 142 36.80 67.98 0.82
CA GLN A 142 37.96 68.79 1.17
C GLN A 142 37.71 70.24 0.70
N PRO A 143 37.04 71.07 1.51
CA PRO A 143 37.47 72.46 1.60
C PRO A 143 37.75 72.87 3.05
N LEU A 144 38.78 73.69 3.17
CA LEU A 144 39.12 74.55 4.32
C LEU A 144 39.53 73.85 5.62
N ALA A 145 40.75 74.20 6.05
CA ALA A 145 41.34 73.89 7.34
C ALA A 145 40.34 74.00 8.50
N LEU A 146 40.20 72.92 9.26
CA LEU A 146 39.48 72.85 10.53
C LEU A 146 40.18 73.76 11.54
N THR A 147 39.61 74.94 11.81
CA THR A 147 39.89 75.66 13.05
C THR A 147 39.15 74.95 14.18
N THR A 148 39.86 74.70 15.27
CA THR A 148 39.38 74.06 16.49
C THR A 148 38.37 74.96 17.20
N GLY A 149 37.08 74.80 16.86
CA GLY A 149 35.95 75.50 17.48
C GLY A 149 35.17 74.59 18.43
N VAL A 150 35.07 75.04 19.68
CA VAL A 150 34.36 74.49 20.85
C VAL A 150 33.04 73.77 20.54
N SER A 151 32.82 72.60 21.17
CA SER A 151 31.59 71.80 21.05
C SER A 151 30.31 72.62 21.34
N PRO A 152 29.25 72.51 20.53
CA PRO A 152 28.03 73.31 20.66
C PRO A 152 27.07 72.77 21.73
N VAL A 153 27.58 72.30 22.87
CA VAL A 153 26.76 71.79 23.97
C VAL A 153 27.01 72.66 25.19
N GLY A 154 26.35 73.82 25.20
CA GLY A 154 26.38 74.74 26.34
C GLY A 154 25.56 74.21 27.53
N PRO A 155 25.77 74.76 28.75
CA PRO A 155 25.04 74.36 29.96
C PRO A 155 23.50 74.41 29.82
N ALA A 156 22.99 75.28 28.95
CA ALA A 156 21.56 75.35 28.62
C ALA A 156 21.00 74.08 27.96
N ALA A 157 21.82 73.33 27.21
CA ALA A 157 21.40 72.07 26.59
C ALA A 157 21.13 70.99 27.64
N TYR A 158 21.95 70.93 28.70
CA TYR A 158 21.76 70.01 29.82
C TYR A 158 20.49 70.32 30.62
N LEU A 159 20.19 71.60 30.85
CA LEU A 159 18.93 72.01 31.49
C LEU A 159 17.71 71.61 30.66
N LYS A 160 17.77 71.78 29.35
CA LYS A 160 16.70 71.39 28.42
C LYS A 160 16.49 69.87 28.40
N ALA A 161 17.58 69.10 28.41
CA ALA A 161 17.52 67.64 28.53
C ALA A 161 16.87 67.20 29.86
N ALA A 162 17.25 67.84 30.98
CA ALA A 162 16.67 67.55 32.29
C ALA A 162 15.18 67.93 32.40
N GLN A 163 14.72 68.94 31.66
CA GLN A 163 13.30 69.26 31.53
C GLN A 163 12.57 68.22 30.66
N ALA A 164 13.15 67.82 29.53
CA ALA A 164 12.58 66.78 28.67
C ALA A 164 12.40 65.43 29.39
N LEU A 165 13.35 65.05 30.25
CA LEU A 165 13.24 63.85 31.09
C LEU A 165 12.14 63.96 32.15
N ARG A 166 11.92 65.15 32.72
CA ARG A 166 10.82 65.42 33.67
C ARG A 166 9.45 65.35 32.99
N ASP A 167 9.36 65.74 31.72
CA ASP A 167 8.11 65.73 30.95
C ASP A 167 7.85 64.39 30.23
N LEU A 168 8.83 63.49 30.18
CA LEU A 168 8.72 62.16 29.57
C LEU A 168 7.51 61.34 30.06
N PRO A 169 7.22 61.19 31.37
CA PRO A 169 6.08 60.39 31.83
C PRO A 169 4.73 61.00 31.40
N ARG A 170 4.62 62.33 31.37
CA ARG A 170 3.41 63.02 30.89
C ARG A 170 3.22 62.83 29.39
N ASN A 171 4.30 62.88 28.61
CA ASN A 171 4.26 62.64 27.17
C ASN A 171 3.95 61.17 26.85
N ALA A 172 4.48 60.22 27.62
CA ALA A 172 4.13 58.80 27.49
C ALA A 172 2.64 58.55 27.76
N ALA A 173 2.08 59.16 28.80
CA ALA A 173 0.64 59.07 29.09
C ALA A 173 -0.23 59.65 27.95
N ARG A 174 0.19 60.79 27.37
CA ARG A 174 -0.50 61.38 26.19
C ARG A 174 -0.45 60.47 24.98
N GLN A 175 0.69 59.84 24.69
CA GLN A 175 0.83 58.92 23.57
C GLN A 175 0.02 57.64 23.77
N GLN A 176 -0.05 57.11 25.00
CA GLN A 176 -0.90 55.97 25.33
C GLN A 176 -2.38 56.32 25.13
N ALA A 177 -2.83 57.48 25.61
CA ALA A 177 -4.19 57.95 25.39
C ALA A 177 -4.53 58.09 23.90
N GLN A 178 -3.62 58.65 23.10
CA GLN A 178 -3.79 58.75 21.64
C GLN A 178 -3.91 57.36 20.99
N ARG A 179 -3.04 56.41 21.35
CA ARG A 179 -3.13 55.03 20.85
C ARG A 179 -4.44 54.36 21.21
N THR A 180 -4.95 54.55 22.43
CA THR A 180 -6.26 54.00 22.82
C THR A 180 -7.41 54.61 22.03
N VAL A 181 -7.36 55.92 21.76
CA VAL A 181 -8.37 56.60 20.93
C VAL A 181 -8.28 56.13 19.47
N GLU A 182 -7.08 55.95 18.92
CA GLU A 182 -6.90 55.43 17.57
C GLU A 182 -7.39 53.99 17.43
N VAL A 183 -7.15 53.13 18.42
CA VAL A 183 -7.67 51.75 18.44
C VAL A 183 -9.19 51.75 18.52
N ALA A 184 -9.80 52.61 19.36
CA ALA A 184 -11.25 52.77 19.42
C ALA A 184 -11.82 53.23 18.06
N ARG A 185 -11.23 54.26 17.44
CA ARG A 185 -11.63 54.74 16.12
C ARG A 185 -11.52 53.68 15.03
N ARG A 186 -10.48 52.84 15.06
CA ARG A 186 -10.33 51.71 14.12
C ARG A 186 -11.40 50.65 14.34
N ARG A 187 -11.77 50.38 15.59
CA ARG A 187 -12.86 49.44 15.93
C ARG A 187 -14.21 49.98 15.45
N ASP A 188 -14.48 51.26 15.66
CA ASP A 188 -15.71 51.90 15.19
C ASP A 188 -15.79 51.93 13.66
N ALA A 189 -14.68 52.23 12.97
CA ALA A 189 -14.62 52.18 11.51
C ALA A 189 -14.83 50.76 10.95
N ALA A 190 -14.33 49.73 11.63
CA ALA A 190 -14.57 48.33 11.25
C ALA A 190 -16.01 47.87 11.54
N ALA A 191 -16.66 48.42 12.57
CA ALA A 191 -18.06 48.13 12.88
C ALA A 191 -19.04 48.78 11.89
N VAL A 192 -18.70 49.96 11.35
CA VAL A 192 -19.52 50.65 10.32
C VAL A 192 -19.47 49.95 8.95
N THR A 193 -18.46 49.11 8.69
CA THR A 193 -18.35 48.33 7.45
C THR A 193 -19.07 46.98 7.49
N ASP A 194 -19.63 46.57 8.64
CA ASP A 194 -20.23 45.24 8.86
C ASP A 194 -21.67 45.32 9.39
N GLU A 195 -22.48 46.25 8.85
CA GLU A 195 -23.93 46.27 9.07
C GLU A 195 -24.68 45.65 7.85
N PRO A 196 -25.37 44.50 8.02
CA PRO A 196 -26.22 43.93 6.98
C PRO A 196 -27.54 44.71 6.87
N GLN A 197 -27.78 45.27 5.69
CA GLN A 197 -29.10 45.79 5.30
C GLN A 197 -30.14 44.67 5.31
N GLY A 198 -31.21 44.84 6.10
CA GLY A 198 -32.48 44.20 5.79
C GLY A 198 -33.40 43.91 6.98
N ARG A 199 -34.56 44.59 6.93
CA ARG A 199 -35.91 44.08 7.29
C ARG A 199 -36.48 44.37 8.69
N HIS A 200 -37.32 45.41 8.65
CA HIS A 200 -38.65 45.56 9.27
C HIS A 200 -38.73 45.81 10.79
N ALA A 201 -38.86 47.09 11.14
CA ALA A 201 -39.63 47.53 12.28
C ALA A 201 -40.98 48.09 11.79
N SER A 202 -42.07 47.47 12.22
CA SER A 202 -43.38 48.11 12.36
C SER A 202 -44.07 47.46 13.55
N GLY A 203 -44.52 48.30 14.49
CA GLY A 203 -45.47 47.93 15.54
C GLY A 203 -44.87 47.85 16.95
N ALA A 204 -44.73 49.01 17.61
CA ALA A 204 -44.64 49.09 19.06
C ALA A 204 -46.04 49.26 19.65
N ALA A 205 -46.43 48.44 20.63
CA ALA A 205 -47.39 48.80 21.66
C ALA A 205 -47.18 47.95 22.94
N ALA A 206 -47.27 48.64 24.08
CA ALA A 206 -46.84 48.31 25.43
C ALA A 206 -47.58 47.17 26.18
N ALA A 207 -46.79 46.41 26.97
CA ALA A 207 -46.91 45.94 28.38
C ALA A 207 -48.22 45.30 28.92
N PRO A 208 -48.22 44.67 30.14
CA PRO A 208 -47.32 43.64 30.72
C PRO A 208 -48.13 42.42 31.30
N ALA A 209 -47.52 41.24 31.49
CA ALA A 209 -48.09 40.19 32.37
C ALA A 209 -47.09 39.07 32.75
N ASP A 210 -47.19 38.62 33.99
CA ASP A 210 -46.42 37.61 34.73
C ASP A 210 -46.38 36.18 34.13
N PRO A 211 -45.46 35.28 34.57
CA PRO A 211 -45.28 33.95 33.99
C PRO A 211 -46.15 32.85 34.66
N PRO A 212 -46.76 31.91 33.91
CA PRO A 212 -47.27 30.65 34.47
C PRO A 212 -46.19 29.55 34.32
N VAL A 213 -45.68 29.00 35.42
CA VAL A 213 -46.16 27.80 36.16
C VAL A 213 -46.04 26.49 35.36
N ARG A 214 -45.17 25.61 35.88
CA ARG A 214 -44.96 24.20 35.50
C ARG A 214 -46.18 23.36 35.86
N GLU A 215 -46.56 22.45 34.97
CA GLU A 215 -47.51 21.38 35.30
C GLU A 215 -46.87 20.00 35.10
N HIS A 216 -46.94 19.21 36.18
CA HIS A 216 -46.59 17.80 36.25
C HIS A 216 -47.81 16.97 35.84
N HIS A 217 -47.64 16.01 34.93
CA HIS A 217 -48.64 14.97 34.72
C HIS A 217 -48.14 13.61 35.21
N LEU A 218 -49.00 13.04 36.06
CA LEU A 218 -48.86 11.80 36.81
C LEU A 218 -49.13 10.56 35.93
N VAL A 219 -48.47 9.46 36.27
CA VAL A 219 -48.80 8.08 35.83
C VAL A 219 -49.75 7.44 36.86
N PRO A 220 -50.62 6.51 36.45
CA PRO A 220 -50.62 5.15 37.07
C PRO A 220 -50.77 4.02 36.00
N ALA A 221 -50.04 2.89 36.07
CA ALA A 221 -50.32 1.62 36.79
C ALA A 221 -51.64 0.92 36.33
N ALA A 222 -51.79 -0.37 36.02
CA ALA A 222 -51.03 -1.62 36.23
C ALA A 222 -51.58 -2.73 35.27
N ALA A 223 -50.76 -3.68 34.78
CA ALA A 223 -50.71 -5.13 35.12
C ALA A 223 -51.65 -6.11 34.36
N ALA A 224 -51.05 -7.10 33.65
CA ALA A 224 -51.27 -8.57 33.79
C ALA A 224 -50.47 -9.39 32.73
N VAL A 225 -49.38 -10.08 33.10
CA VAL A 225 -49.19 -11.56 33.31
C VAL A 225 -48.79 -12.40 32.05
N LEU A 226 -47.60 -13.04 32.16
CA LEU A 226 -46.83 -13.99 31.29
C LEU A 226 -47.31 -15.46 31.44
N PRO A 227 -46.69 -16.56 30.89
CA PRO A 227 -45.61 -16.76 29.88
C PRO A 227 -46.06 -17.72 28.72
N TYR A 228 -45.29 -18.01 27.66
CA TYR A 228 -44.53 -19.28 27.47
C TYR A 228 -43.72 -19.21 26.15
N GLY A 229 -42.42 -19.55 26.23
CA GLY A 229 -41.65 -20.32 25.25
C GLY A 229 -41.38 -19.73 23.86
N GLN A 230 -40.17 -19.22 23.62
CA GLN A 230 -39.18 -19.94 22.81
C GLN A 230 -37.79 -19.30 22.87
N ARG A 231 -36.81 -20.20 22.96
CA ARG A 231 -35.37 -20.00 23.05
C ARG A 231 -34.81 -20.03 21.62
N GLY A 232 -34.03 -19.04 21.21
CA GLY A 232 -33.26 -19.14 19.96
C GLY A 232 -32.61 -17.86 19.46
N ALA A 233 -31.28 -17.81 19.58
CA ALA A 233 -30.32 -17.16 18.68
C ALA A 233 -30.21 -15.61 18.61
N SER A 234 -29.01 -15.17 19.02
CA SER A 234 -28.13 -14.21 18.31
C SER A 234 -28.62 -12.77 18.09
N ALA A 235 -28.14 -11.85 18.94
CA ALA A 235 -27.60 -10.56 18.48
C ALA A 235 -26.79 -9.90 19.62
N SER A 236 -25.46 -10.04 19.57
CA SER A 236 -24.54 -9.16 20.29
C SER A 236 -24.46 -7.84 19.52
N ALA A 237 -25.01 -6.77 20.09
CA ALA A 237 -24.76 -5.42 19.62
C ALA A 237 -24.66 -4.44 20.79
N ALA A 238 -23.69 -3.53 20.65
CA ALA A 238 -23.50 -2.26 21.36
C ALA A 238 -22.61 -2.26 22.62
N ALA A 239 -21.32 -2.00 22.41
CA ALA A 239 -20.63 -0.86 23.04
C ALA A 239 -19.21 -0.66 22.44
N HIS A 240 -19.04 0.25 21.48
CA HIS A 240 -17.73 0.80 21.14
C HIS A 240 -17.62 2.23 21.68
N ARG A 241 -16.70 2.42 22.62
CA ARG A 241 -16.28 3.71 23.18
C ARG A 241 -15.34 4.38 22.17
N ALA A 242 -15.71 5.54 21.66
CA ALA A 242 -14.85 6.36 20.79
C ALA A 242 -13.80 7.09 21.63
N ILE A 243 -12.53 6.78 21.42
CA ILE A 243 -11.39 7.63 21.77
C ILE A 243 -10.54 7.71 20.49
N GLY A 244 -10.23 8.95 20.09
CA GLY A 244 -9.86 9.34 18.73
C GLY A 244 -8.61 8.68 18.14
N GLY A 245 -8.73 8.31 16.86
CA GLY A 245 -7.61 7.96 15.98
C GLY A 245 -7.36 9.10 14.99
N PHE A 246 -6.20 9.74 15.11
CA PHE A 246 -5.66 10.65 14.10
C PHE A 246 -5.03 9.80 12.98
N ASP A 247 -5.50 9.95 11.75
CA ASP A 247 -4.95 9.28 10.55
C ASP A 247 -4.13 10.28 9.74
N PHE A 248 -2.81 10.08 9.72
CA PHE A 248 -1.86 10.91 8.99
C PHE A 248 -1.74 10.53 7.50
N PHE A 249 -2.21 9.34 7.09
CA PHE A 249 -2.03 8.83 5.72
C PHE A 249 -3.33 8.59 4.95
N GLY A 250 -4.49 9.01 5.47
CA GLY A 250 -5.68 9.35 4.70
C GLY A 250 -6.08 8.33 3.63
N THR A 251 -6.24 7.05 4.00
CA THR A 251 -6.83 6.05 3.11
C THR A 251 -8.02 5.38 3.76
N GLN A 252 -9.15 6.09 3.80
CA GLN A 252 -10.44 5.42 3.79
C GLN A 252 -10.82 5.12 2.33
N SER A 253 -10.76 3.84 1.96
CA SER A 253 -11.27 3.32 0.70
C SER A 253 -12.80 3.28 0.72
N PRO A 254 -13.52 3.87 -0.25
CA PRO A 254 -14.94 3.63 -0.37
C PRO A 254 -15.18 2.31 -1.11
N LYS A 255 -15.64 1.30 -0.38
CA LYS A 255 -16.30 0.12 -0.95
C LYS A 255 -17.81 0.37 -0.92
N ALA A 256 -18.35 0.94 -2.00
CA ALA A 256 -19.74 0.79 -2.46
C ALA A 256 -19.99 1.69 -3.68
N LEU A 257 -19.69 1.20 -4.88
CA LEU A 257 -20.62 1.35 -6.00
C LEU A 257 -20.45 0.15 -6.93
N GLU A 258 -21.47 -0.68 -6.90
CA GLU A 258 -21.71 -1.82 -7.76
C GLU A 258 -22.15 -1.31 -9.14
N SER A 259 -21.76 -2.04 -10.19
CA SER A 259 -22.54 -2.31 -11.41
C SER A 259 -23.10 -1.12 -12.21
N ALA A 260 -22.40 -0.78 -13.31
CA ALA A 260 -22.97 -0.71 -14.66
C ALA A 260 -21.89 -0.21 -15.64
N VAL A 261 -21.47 -1.03 -16.62
CA VAL A 261 -21.24 -0.66 -18.03
C VAL A 261 -20.91 -1.96 -18.79
N SER A 262 -21.74 -2.30 -19.77
CA SER A 262 -21.57 -3.39 -20.74
C SER A 262 -20.44 -3.12 -21.75
N PRO A 263 -19.83 -4.13 -22.38
CA PRO A 263 -18.83 -3.95 -23.44
C PRO A 263 -19.47 -3.93 -24.83
N ALA A 264 -18.90 -3.14 -25.74
CA ALA A 264 -19.16 -3.17 -27.19
C ALA A 264 -17.88 -2.71 -27.94
N PRO A 265 -17.69 -3.08 -29.22
CA PRO A 265 -16.42 -3.66 -29.68
C PRO A 265 -15.63 -2.80 -30.69
N ASP A 266 -14.44 -3.31 -31.02
CA ASP A 266 -13.60 -3.15 -32.23
C ASP A 266 -13.14 -1.76 -32.69
N HIS A 267 -11.82 -1.62 -32.90
CA HIS A 267 -11.27 -1.10 -34.15
C HIS A 267 -9.78 -1.48 -34.28
N GLU A 268 -9.53 -2.40 -35.22
CA GLU A 268 -8.24 -2.72 -35.82
C GLU A 268 -7.59 -1.49 -36.47
N THR A 269 -6.26 -1.44 -36.53
CA THR A 269 -5.55 -1.12 -37.78
C THR A 269 -4.14 -1.72 -37.76
N HIS A 270 -3.93 -2.61 -38.73
CA HIS A 270 -2.64 -3.13 -39.18
C HIS A 270 -1.86 -2.06 -39.93
N ALA A 271 -0.53 -2.10 -39.86
CA ALA A 271 0.34 -1.68 -40.96
C ALA A 271 1.70 -2.40 -40.86
N GLU A 272 1.82 -3.46 -41.66
CA GLU A 272 3.06 -4.13 -42.04
C GLU A 272 3.85 -3.28 -43.04
N HIS A 273 5.17 -3.21 -42.87
CA HIS A 273 6.18 -3.13 -43.93
C HIS A 273 7.47 -3.66 -43.29
N GLY A 274 8.17 -4.67 -43.81
CA GLY A 274 8.42 -4.97 -45.21
C GLY A 274 9.94 -4.91 -45.41
N GLU A 275 10.54 -6.10 -45.38
CA GLU A 275 11.94 -6.47 -45.52
C GLU A 275 12.74 -5.70 -46.60
N ARG A 276 14.06 -5.53 -46.41
CA ARG A 276 15.09 -6.16 -47.27
C ARG A 276 16.54 -5.80 -46.93
N GLU A 277 17.37 -6.81 -47.17
CA GLU A 277 18.80 -6.99 -47.00
C GLU A 277 19.72 -6.06 -47.82
N GLN A 278 20.97 -5.93 -47.36
CA GLN A 278 22.25 -5.90 -48.11
C GLN A 278 23.39 -5.60 -47.10
N ARG A 279 24.16 -6.57 -46.59
CA ARG A 279 25.39 -7.23 -47.11
C ARG A 279 26.52 -6.31 -47.62
N GLU A 280 27.69 -6.56 -47.00
CA GLU A 280 29.07 -6.40 -47.49
C GLU A 280 29.62 -4.96 -47.64
N ALA A 281 30.88 -4.60 -47.39
CA ALA A 281 32.07 -5.15 -46.74
C ALA A 281 33.15 -4.04 -46.79
N HIS A 282 34.26 -4.23 -46.06
CA HIS A 282 35.59 -3.59 -46.19
C HIS A 282 35.93 -2.32 -45.39
N GLY A 283 37.11 -2.40 -44.75
CA GLY A 283 37.92 -1.23 -44.40
C GLY A 283 38.83 -1.43 -43.19
N GLU A 284 39.91 -2.20 -43.33
CA GLU A 284 41.05 -2.19 -42.41
C GLU A 284 41.77 -0.83 -42.43
N HIS A 285 42.28 -0.36 -41.27
CA HIS A 285 43.67 0.10 -41.05
C HIS A 285 43.84 0.89 -39.75
N GLY A 286 44.91 0.56 -38.99
CA GLY A 286 45.55 1.50 -38.04
C GLY A 286 46.00 0.92 -36.69
N GLN A 287 47.13 0.21 -36.65
CA GLN A 287 48.03 0.07 -35.47
C GLN A 287 48.58 1.48 -35.08
N ALA A 288 49.01 1.88 -33.87
CA ALA A 288 49.55 1.30 -32.61
C ALA A 288 49.81 2.51 -31.63
N PRO A 289 50.47 2.43 -30.44
CA PRO A 289 50.50 1.43 -29.36
C PRO A 289 50.49 2.02 -27.90
N GLU A 290 50.60 1.12 -26.92
CA GLU A 290 51.13 1.24 -25.52
C GLU A 290 50.39 2.04 -24.43
N ALA A 291 49.91 1.32 -23.39
CA ALA A 291 50.56 1.23 -22.08
C ALA A 291 49.71 0.35 -21.14
N GLY A 292 50.39 -0.39 -20.25
CA GLY A 292 49.87 -1.62 -19.62
C GLY A 292 48.76 -1.45 -18.59
N GLN A 293 48.04 -2.55 -18.36
CA GLN A 293 47.71 -3.08 -17.03
C GLN A 293 47.22 -4.54 -17.21
N ALA A 294 47.61 -5.42 -16.29
CA ALA A 294 47.40 -6.88 -16.32
C ALA A 294 45.93 -7.32 -16.50
N PRO A 295 45.66 -8.47 -17.14
CA PRO A 295 44.33 -9.07 -17.09
C PRO A 295 44.11 -9.68 -15.70
N ALA A 296 43.14 -9.16 -14.96
CA ALA A 296 42.53 -9.90 -13.88
C ALA A 296 41.66 -10.99 -14.52
N ASP A 297 42.06 -12.24 -14.36
CA ASP A 297 41.26 -13.40 -14.75
C ASP A 297 39.94 -13.36 -13.95
N HIS A 298 38.87 -12.89 -14.59
CA HIS A 298 37.51 -13.08 -14.10
C HIS A 298 37.09 -14.52 -14.40
N GLU A 299 37.57 -15.46 -13.59
CA GLU A 299 37.04 -16.81 -13.56
C GLU A 299 35.62 -16.75 -13.00
N VAL A 300 34.65 -16.87 -13.90
CA VAL A 300 33.24 -17.06 -13.53
C VAL A 300 33.13 -18.48 -12.99
N ILE A 301 33.21 -18.60 -11.67
CA ILE A 301 32.99 -19.88 -10.98
C ILE A 301 31.52 -20.25 -11.18
N ASP A 302 31.28 -21.27 -11.98
CA ASP A 302 29.96 -21.80 -12.23
C ASP A 302 29.48 -22.59 -11.00
N LEU A 303 28.67 -21.94 -10.17
CA LEU A 303 28.12 -22.54 -8.94
C LEU A 303 27.01 -23.58 -9.23
N THR A 304 26.65 -23.80 -10.50
CA THR A 304 25.64 -24.81 -10.86
C THR A 304 26.15 -26.24 -10.74
N ALA A 305 27.47 -26.46 -10.67
CA ALA A 305 28.06 -27.79 -10.49
C ALA A 305 28.14 -28.24 -9.01
N HIS A 306 27.72 -27.41 -8.05
CA HIS A 306 27.74 -27.74 -6.62
C HIS A 306 26.34 -27.88 -6.01
N ASP A 307 25.30 -27.99 -6.84
CA ASP A 307 23.93 -28.29 -6.40
C ASP A 307 23.68 -29.81 -6.28
N GLU A 308 24.68 -30.55 -5.78
CA GLU A 308 24.43 -31.88 -5.25
C GLU A 308 23.81 -31.71 -3.87
N THR A 309 22.48 -31.83 -3.83
CA THR A 309 21.71 -31.91 -2.59
C THR A 309 22.27 -33.01 -1.70
N GLU A 310 23.05 -32.65 -0.67
CA GLU A 310 23.29 -33.57 0.43
C GLU A 310 21.94 -33.87 1.07
N GLN A 311 21.40 -35.07 0.78
CA GLN A 311 20.21 -35.58 1.45
C GLN A 311 20.57 -35.78 2.91
N LEU A 312 20.15 -34.86 3.76
CA LEU A 312 20.26 -35.00 5.21
C LEU A 312 19.60 -36.32 5.62
N ASP A 313 20.39 -37.24 6.15
CA ASP A 313 19.91 -38.53 6.64
C ASP A 313 19.08 -38.33 7.92
N VAL A 314 17.78 -38.10 7.74
CA VAL A 314 16.81 -37.88 8.81
C VAL A 314 16.62 -39.09 9.73
N THR A 315 17.29 -40.20 9.44
CA THR A 315 17.22 -41.43 10.22
C THR A 315 17.99 -41.32 11.55
N GLU A 316 19.11 -40.59 11.60
CA GLU A 316 19.85 -40.35 12.86
C GLU A 316 19.14 -39.34 13.78
N LEU A 317 18.40 -38.38 13.22
CA LEU A 317 17.67 -37.35 13.98
C LEU A 317 16.46 -37.90 14.76
N ARG A 318 15.91 -39.06 14.39
CA ARG A 318 14.81 -39.70 15.14
C ARG A 318 15.28 -40.57 16.31
N ALA A 319 16.58 -40.84 16.44
CA ALA A 319 17.11 -41.64 17.54
C ALA A 319 17.42 -40.83 18.81
N GLN A 320 17.28 -39.49 18.75
CA GLN A 320 17.59 -38.57 19.86
C GLN A 320 16.35 -37.84 20.42
N VAL A 321 15.13 -38.28 20.08
CA VAL A 321 13.87 -37.83 20.69
C VAL A 321 13.16 -39.03 21.31
#